data_AF-A0A3T0RV70-F1
#
_entry.id   AF-A0A3T0RV70-F1
#
_cell.length_a   1.000
_cell.length_b   1.000
_cell.length_c   1.000
_cell.angle_alpha   90.00
_cell.angle_beta   90.00
_cell.angle_gamma   90.00
#
_symmetry.space_group_name_H-M   'P 1'
#
loop_
_entity.id
_entity.type
_entity.pdbx_description
1 polymer ?
#
loop_
_entity_poly.entity_id
_entity_poly.type
_entity_poly.pdbx_seq_one_letter_code
_entity_poly.pdbx_strand_id
1 'polypeptide(L)'
;MIFKGASNLNQTFIILLLSSVFLIQCVQKSVDRAPSSVPLPKAVKSTQESSNPAEYEICHTRSKLYLEDQILRMPAEYYEDHSADWDKKIPIQCIQFAQKNFNGSYAYCSNQDEKPKVGAARPCLTENYTRLVYNAYHDVKDCFNLDPKSSFLQIMIESGFHVNAINRTGFDAGVAQFTKNGMLRVTERDLVEKTRRVLLESNSPSCQRIASTVGKLDVDAFQLNKRCSMMSLPQNPYRGFLLHYLHALRDQMFFKQQLVKLRPEIEPILTPQMVEQFVYFAYNRGVTGTLRLIDGYYTNRKAAGQTVKSSDFITYQNVRDIRTTMSREPAMRDQLKKSKIRKLTFMEYAIIQNQPYMANMAEARDMVRRYMQNRCVD
;
A
#
# COMPACT_ATOMS: atom_id res chain seq x y z
N MET A 1 15.75 -2.60 -69.72
CA MET A 1 15.09 -3.52 -68.78
C MET A 1 14.99 -2.84 -67.42
N ILE A 2 13.77 -2.82 -66.91
CA ILE A 2 13.33 -2.18 -65.66
C ILE A 2 13.64 -3.13 -64.50
N PHE A 3 14.12 -2.62 -63.36
CA PHE A 3 13.64 -3.06 -62.04
C PHE A 3 13.72 -1.91 -61.02
N LYS A 4 12.58 -1.26 -60.81
CA LYS A 4 12.19 -0.58 -59.57
C LYS A 4 11.76 -1.65 -58.57
N GLY A 5 12.12 -1.52 -57.29
CA GLY A 5 11.55 -2.43 -56.28
C GLY A 5 12.17 -2.38 -54.89
N ALA A 6 12.24 -1.20 -54.25
CA ALA A 6 12.51 -1.13 -52.81
C ALA A 6 11.93 0.16 -52.21
N SER A 7 10.63 0.19 -51.88
CA SER A 7 10.09 1.29 -51.06
C SER A 7 8.87 0.97 -50.19
N ASN A 8 8.52 -0.29 -49.93
CA ASN A 8 7.29 -0.61 -49.19
C ASN A 8 7.50 -1.29 -47.82
N LEU A 9 8.72 -1.62 -47.40
CA LEU A 9 8.91 -2.27 -46.09
C LEU A 9 8.94 -1.29 -44.89
N ASN A 10 9.26 -0.02 -45.12
CA ASN A 10 9.46 0.93 -44.02
C ASN A 10 8.15 1.59 -43.53
N GLN A 11 7.13 1.65 -44.39
CA GLN A 11 5.87 2.31 -44.05
C GLN A 11 4.98 1.44 -43.14
N THR A 12 4.96 0.13 -43.36
CA THR A 12 4.18 -0.83 -42.55
C THR A 12 4.71 -0.94 -41.12
N PHE A 13 6.04 -0.89 -40.95
CA PHE A 13 6.67 -0.96 -39.63
C PHE A 13 6.40 0.30 -38.80
N ILE A 14 6.42 1.48 -39.42
CA ILE A 14 6.10 2.75 -38.77
C ILE A 14 4.61 2.82 -38.39
N ILE A 15 3.70 2.30 -39.24
CA ILE A 15 2.26 2.26 -38.93
C ILE A 15 1.97 1.28 -37.78
N LEU A 16 2.65 0.14 -37.70
CA LEU A 16 2.55 -0.81 -36.57
C LEU A 16 3.12 -0.24 -35.26
N LEU A 17 4.20 0.53 -35.33
CA LEU A 17 4.77 1.22 -34.15
C LEU A 17 3.87 2.37 -33.67
N LEU A 18 3.30 3.17 -34.59
CA LEU A 18 2.39 4.24 -34.22
C LEU A 18 1.05 3.72 -33.69
N SER A 19 0.53 2.63 -34.24
CA SER A 19 -0.71 2.00 -33.74
C SER A 19 -0.52 1.30 -32.40
N SER A 20 0.65 0.70 -32.13
CA SER A 20 0.95 0.17 -30.78
C SER A 20 1.14 1.28 -29.75
N VAL A 21 1.75 2.42 -30.10
CA VAL A 21 1.84 3.59 -29.19
C VAL A 21 0.45 4.22 -28.93
N PHE A 22 -0.42 4.30 -29.95
CA PHE A 22 -1.80 4.77 -29.77
C PHE A 22 -2.66 3.81 -28.95
N LEU A 23 -2.50 2.49 -29.11
CA LEU A 23 -3.21 1.49 -28.30
C LEU A 23 -2.74 1.52 -26.83
N ILE A 24 -1.46 1.77 -26.56
CA ILE A 24 -0.95 1.93 -25.19
C ILE A 24 -1.52 3.20 -24.52
N GLN A 25 -1.73 4.29 -25.27
CA GLN A 25 -2.33 5.51 -24.72
C GLN A 25 -3.86 5.42 -24.54
N CYS A 26 -4.57 4.64 -25.37
CA CYS A 26 -6.02 4.44 -25.22
C CYS A 26 -6.40 3.52 -24.04
N VAL A 27 -5.53 2.59 -23.62
CA VAL A 27 -5.77 1.72 -22.45
C VAL A 27 -5.46 2.45 -21.13
N GLN A 28 -4.76 3.60 -21.17
CA GLN A 28 -4.54 4.48 -20.02
C GLN A 28 -5.60 5.60 -19.88
N LYS A 29 -6.78 5.44 -20.48
CA LYS A 29 -7.95 6.18 -19.97
C LYS A 29 -8.13 5.72 -18.53
N SER A 30 -7.78 6.59 -17.59
CA SER A 30 -7.83 6.35 -16.16
C SER A 30 -9.16 5.68 -15.82
N VAL A 31 -9.15 4.37 -15.64
CA VAL A 31 -10.18 3.71 -14.88
C VAL A 31 -10.06 4.39 -13.54
N ASP A 32 -11.00 5.30 -13.25
CA ASP A 32 -11.19 5.84 -11.93
C ASP A 32 -11.41 4.62 -11.05
N ARG A 33 -10.31 4.10 -10.51
CA ARG A 33 -10.33 3.15 -9.41
C ARG A 33 -11.00 3.95 -8.32
N ALA A 34 -12.31 3.82 -8.19
CA ALA A 34 -12.97 4.10 -6.95
C ALA A 34 -12.17 3.27 -5.94
N PRO A 35 -11.40 3.91 -5.03
CA PRO A 35 -10.82 3.18 -3.93
C PRO A 35 -11.96 2.41 -3.25
N SER A 36 -11.67 1.33 -2.53
CA SER A 36 -12.61 0.88 -1.50
C SER A 36 -12.85 2.08 -0.58
N SER A 37 -13.89 2.87 -0.86
CA SER A 37 -14.32 3.94 -0.01
C SER A 37 -14.66 3.27 1.30
N VAL A 38 -14.13 3.79 2.39
CA VAL A 38 -14.54 3.36 3.73
C VAL A 38 -15.87 4.07 3.98
N PRO A 39 -17.05 3.42 3.86
CA PRO A 39 -18.26 4.04 4.35
C PRO A 39 -18.11 4.25 5.86
N LEU A 40 -18.45 5.45 6.32
CA LEU A 40 -18.52 5.79 7.75
C LEU A 40 -19.44 4.78 8.47
N PRO A 41 -18.93 3.97 9.43
CA PRO A 41 -19.79 3.10 10.21
C PRO A 41 -20.74 3.95 11.09
N LYS A 42 -21.97 3.48 11.25
CA LYS A 42 -22.93 4.04 12.22
C LYS A 42 -22.31 3.98 13.62
N ALA A 43 -22.34 5.12 14.31
CA ALA A 43 -21.63 5.37 15.55
C ALA A 43 -21.89 4.29 16.63
N VAL A 44 -20.84 3.57 17.01
CA VAL A 44 -20.78 2.89 18.30
C VAL A 44 -20.29 3.93 19.31
N LYS A 45 -21.08 4.18 20.36
CA LYS A 45 -20.75 5.13 21.42
C LYS A 45 -19.44 4.70 22.09
N SER A 46 -18.44 5.58 22.02
CA SER A 46 -17.18 5.45 22.74
C SER A 46 -17.39 5.80 24.21
N THR A 47 -17.24 4.83 25.10
CA THR A 47 -17.02 5.04 26.53
C THR A 47 -15.56 4.76 26.84
N GLN A 48 -14.86 5.83 27.23
CA GLN A 48 -13.65 5.95 28.06
C GLN A 48 -12.46 4.99 27.87
N GLU A 49 -11.27 5.58 28.03
CA GLU A 49 -9.98 4.93 28.12
C GLU A 49 -10.03 3.68 29.01
N SER A 50 -9.97 2.54 28.35
CA SER A 50 -9.67 1.27 28.98
C SER A 50 -8.56 0.66 28.16
N SER A 51 -7.56 0.13 28.86
CA SER A 51 -6.67 -0.94 28.42
C SER A 51 -7.50 -2.19 28.08
N ASN A 52 -8.47 -2.06 27.18
CA ASN A 52 -9.38 -3.14 26.85
C ASN A 52 -8.52 -4.28 26.29
N PRO A 53 -8.63 -5.48 26.88
CA PRO A 53 -7.96 -6.65 26.35
C PRO A 53 -8.36 -6.85 24.89
N ALA A 54 -7.46 -7.46 24.11
CA ALA A 54 -7.76 -7.81 22.74
C ALA A 54 -9.00 -8.74 22.73
N GLU A 55 -9.98 -8.42 21.88
CA GLU A 55 -11.23 -9.19 21.78
C GLU A 55 -11.25 -10.02 20.50
N TYR A 56 -11.28 -11.33 20.66
CA TYR A 56 -11.25 -12.29 19.56
C TYR A 56 -12.65 -12.86 19.28
N GLU A 57 -12.92 -13.16 18.02
CA GLU A 57 -14.19 -13.74 17.59
C GLU A 57 -14.21 -15.25 17.83
N ILE A 58 -15.35 -15.75 18.31
CA ILE A 58 -15.66 -17.19 18.32
C ILE A 58 -16.67 -17.43 17.20
N CYS A 59 -16.25 -18.11 16.14
CA CYS A 59 -17.12 -18.43 15.01
C CYS A 59 -17.40 -19.93 14.97
N HIS A 60 -18.63 -20.30 14.62
CA HIS A 60 -19.05 -21.70 14.47
C HIS A 60 -19.36 -22.09 13.02
N THR A 61 -19.43 -21.11 12.12
CA THR A 61 -19.80 -21.34 10.72
C THR A 61 -18.58 -21.66 9.86
N ARG A 62 -18.60 -22.79 9.16
CA ARG A 62 -17.53 -23.22 8.24
C ARG A 62 -17.17 -22.15 7.20
N SER A 63 -18.14 -21.36 6.74
CA SER A 63 -17.93 -20.27 5.78
C SER A 63 -17.03 -19.14 6.28
N LYS A 64 -16.78 -19.02 7.60
CA LYS A 64 -15.86 -18.05 8.21
C LYS A 64 -14.56 -18.68 8.73
N LEU A 65 -14.55 -19.99 8.94
CA LEU A 65 -13.44 -20.76 9.51
C LEU A 65 -12.50 -21.34 8.44
N TYR A 66 -12.64 -20.94 7.17
CA TYR A 66 -11.88 -21.51 6.06
C TYR A 66 -10.36 -21.25 6.09
N LEU A 67 -9.89 -20.30 6.92
CA LEU A 67 -8.46 -20.13 7.21
C LEU A 67 -8.03 -20.89 8.46
N GLU A 68 -8.95 -21.17 9.40
CA GLU A 68 -8.63 -21.70 10.73
C GLU A 68 -7.97 -23.08 10.63
N ASP A 69 -8.50 -23.97 9.79
CA ASP A 69 -7.92 -25.30 9.60
C ASP A 69 -6.48 -25.26 9.05
N GLN A 70 -6.17 -24.25 8.23
CA GLN A 70 -4.82 -24.07 7.70
C GLN A 70 -3.90 -23.49 8.77
N ILE A 71 -4.39 -22.51 9.53
CA ILE A 71 -3.70 -21.87 10.66
C ILE A 71 -3.34 -22.91 11.73
N LEU A 72 -4.29 -23.73 12.17
CA LEU A 72 -4.05 -24.75 13.21
C LEU A 72 -3.01 -25.81 12.83
N ARG A 73 -2.67 -25.94 11.54
CA ARG A 73 -1.63 -26.86 11.04
C ARG A 73 -0.27 -26.19 10.88
N MET A 74 -0.17 -24.88 11.06
CA MET A 74 1.11 -24.17 10.96
C MET A 74 1.92 -24.41 12.25
N PRO A 75 3.25 -24.31 12.18
CA PRO A 75 4.11 -24.42 13.35
C PRO A 75 3.77 -23.39 14.43
N ALA A 76 3.99 -23.75 15.70
CA ALA A 76 3.65 -22.90 16.85
C ALA A 76 4.37 -21.54 16.83
N GLU A 77 5.58 -21.46 16.25
CA GLU A 77 6.39 -20.24 16.13
C GLU A 77 5.65 -19.06 15.48
N TYR A 78 4.60 -19.32 14.69
CA TYR A 78 3.77 -18.28 14.06
C TYR A 78 2.81 -17.60 15.03
N TYR A 79 2.47 -18.28 16.14
CA TYR A 79 1.47 -17.86 17.11
C TYR A 79 2.06 -17.58 18.49
N GLU A 80 3.36 -17.79 18.69
CA GLU A 80 4.03 -17.40 19.93
C GLU A 80 4.10 -15.87 20.07
N ASP A 81 4.06 -15.36 21.30
CA ASP A 81 4.18 -13.92 21.55
C ASP A 81 5.64 -13.49 21.47
N HIS A 82 5.99 -12.75 20.41
CA HIS A 82 7.34 -12.23 20.20
C HIS A 82 7.48 -10.75 20.60
N SER A 83 6.52 -10.21 21.36
CA SER A 83 6.48 -8.76 21.64
C SER A 83 7.62 -8.24 22.52
N ALA A 84 8.40 -9.14 23.12
CA ALA A 84 9.63 -8.83 23.84
C ALA A 84 10.84 -8.67 22.90
N ASP A 85 10.78 -9.24 21.69
CA ASP A 85 11.89 -9.23 20.73
C ASP A 85 11.95 -7.92 19.92
N TRP A 86 10.86 -7.16 19.88
CA TRP A 86 10.74 -6.00 18.99
C TRP A 86 11.10 -4.68 19.67
N ASP A 87 11.95 -3.89 19.00
CA ASP A 87 12.34 -2.56 19.47
C ASP A 87 11.19 -1.55 19.42
N LYS A 88 10.34 -1.66 18.40
CA LYS A 88 9.20 -0.76 18.15
C LYS A 88 7.96 -1.60 17.92
N LYS A 89 6.85 -1.20 18.55
CA LYS A 89 5.58 -1.91 18.42
C LYS A 89 4.37 -0.97 18.45
N ILE A 90 3.30 -1.43 17.81
CA ILE A 90 1.93 -0.94 17.97
C ILE A 90 1.14 -2.02 18.69
N PRO A 91 0.12 -1.69 19.48
CA PRO A 91 -0.73 -2.69 20.13
C PRO A 91 -1.44 -3.62 19.14
N ILE A 92 -1.68 -4.88 19.50
CA ILE A 92 -2.43 -5.84 18.67
C ILE A 92 -3.85 -5.36 18.35
N GLN A 93 -4.44 -4.55 19.23
CA GLN A 93 -5.73 -3.90 19.01
C GLN A 93 -5.74 -3.00 17.76
N CYS A 94 -4.58 -2.49 17.32
CA CYS A 94 -4.48 -1.75 16.05
C CYS A 94 -4.77 -2.65 14.85
N ILE A 95 -4.23 -3.88 14.86
CA ILE A 95 -4.48 -4.87 13.80
C ILE A 95 -5.93 -5.34 13.85
N GLN A 96 -6.45 -5.63 15.05
CA GLN A 96 -7.87 -5.98 15.21
C GLN A 96 -8.78 -4.86 14.74
N PHE A 97 -8.47 -3.60 15.06
CA PHE A 97 -9.23 -2.45 14.61
C PHE A 97 -9.22 -2.36 13.08
N ALA A 98 -8.08 -2.54 12.42
CA ALA A 98 -7.99 -2.55 10.97
C ALA A 98 -8.82 -3.68 10.34
N GLN A 99 -8.71 -4.90 10.88
CA GLN A 99 -9.46 -6.08 10.42
C GLN A 99 -10.98 -5.92 10.58
N LYS A 100 -11.42 -5.42 11.74
CA LYS A 100 -12.85 -5.19 12.03
C LYS A 100 -13.48 -4.12 11.12
N ASN A 101 -12.69 -3.15 10.67
CA ASN A 101 -13.18 -2.00 9.88
C ASN A 101 -12.88 -2.12 8.38
N PHE A 102 -12.42 -3.29 7.90
CA PHE A 102 -12.18 -3.51 6.49
C PHE A 102 -13.45 -3.91 5.74
N ASN A 103 -13.80 -3.10 4.74
CA ASN A 103 -14.99 -3.29 3.91
C ASN A 103 -14.67 -3.78 2.50
N GLY A 104 -13.47 -4.34 2.29
CA GLY A 104 -13.08 -4.91 1.00
C GLY A 104 -13.67 -6.30 0.75
N SER A 105 -13.23 -6.91 -0.36
CA SER A 105 -13.63 -8.26 -0.73
C SER A 105 -12.61 -9.29 -0.24
N TYR A 106 -13.06 -10.54 -0.13
CA TYR A 106 -12.24 -11.67 0.27
C TYR A 106 -12.30 -12.77 -0.80
N ALA A 107 -11.25 -13.59 -0.87
CA ALA A 107 -11.24 -14.77 -1.74
C ALA A 107 -10.83 -16.05 -0.99
N TYR A 108 -11.24 -17.18 -1.57
CA TYR A 108 -10.75 -18.50 -1.22
C TYR A 108 -9.62 -18.93 -2.16
N CYS A 109 -8.63 -19.61 -1.59
CA CYS A 109 -7.53 -20.22 -2.31
C CYS A 109 -7.32 -21.63 -1.77
N SER A 110 -7.47 -22.65 -2.62
CA SER A 110 -7.26 -24.05 -2.22
C SER A 110 -5.76 -24.37 -2.15
N ASN A 111 -4.95 -23.78 -3.04
CA ASN A 111 -3.49 -23.85 -3.06
C ASN A 111 -2.91 -22.60 -3.75
N GLN A 112 -1.58 -22.50 -3.84
CA GLN A 112 -0.87 -21.31 -4.34
C GLN A 112 -0.93 -21.12 -5.86
N ASP A 113 -1.08 -22.21 -6.61
CA ASP A 113 -1.04 -22.21 -8.09
C ASP A 113 -2.41 -21.93 -8.71
N GLU A 114 -3.46 -21.87 -7.90
CA GLU A 114 -4.82 -21.61 -8.34
C GLU A 114 -5.17 -20.12 -8.50
N LYS A 115 -6.25 -19.87 -9.24
CA LYS A 115 -6.90 -18.57 -9.27
C LYS A 115 -7.78 -18.39 -8.02
N PRO A 116 -7.80 -17.19 -7.42
CA PRO A 116 -8.64 -16.91 -6.26
C PRO A 116 -10.13 -16.99 -6.63
N LYS A 117 -10.92 -17.64 -5.77
CA LYS A 117 -12.38 -17.66 -5.85
C LYS A 117 -12.93 -16.50 -5.03
N VAL A 118 -13.30 -15.41 -5.71
CA VAL A 118 -13.85 -14.19 -5.09
C VAL A 118 -15.21 -14.48 -4.45
N GLY A 119 -15.56 -13.73 -3.40
CA GLY A 119 -16.85 -13.85 -2.71
C GLY A 119 -16.76 -14.66 -1.41
N ALA A 120 -15.56 -14.76 -0.83
CA ALA A 120 -15.42 -15.32 0.50
C ALA A 120 -16.07 -14.42 1.55
N ALA A 121 -16.58 -15.02 2.62
CA ALA A 121 -16.99 -14.26 3.79
C ALA A 121 -15.75 -13.69 4.49
N ARG A 122 -15.90 -12.61 5.25
CA ARG A 122 -14.82 -12.12 6.13
C ARG A 122 -14.36 -13.28 7.03
N PRO A 123 -13.05 -13.58 7.10
CA PRO A 123 -12.56 -14.65 7.96
C PRO A 123 -12.85 -14.31 9.43
N CYS A 124 -13.00 -15.35 10.24
CA CYS A 124 -13.14 -15.19 11.69
C CYS A 124 -11.87 -14.55 12.27
N LEU A 125 -12.02 -13.53 13.12
CA LEU A 125 -10.89 -12.88 13.80
C LEU A 125 -10.53 -13.63 15.08
N THR A 126 -10.10 -14.88 14.93
CA THR A 126 -9.60 -15.70 16.04
C THR A 126 -8.28 -15.16 16.57
N GLU A 127 -7.92 -15.58 17.79
CA GLU A 127 -6.63 -15.20 18.37
C GLU A 127 -5.46 -15.62 17.48
N ASN A 128 -5.45 -16.87 17.02
CA ASN A 128 -4.39 -17.39 16.15
C ASN A 128 -4.29 -16.59 14.84
N TYR A 129 -5.42 -16.24 14.21
CA TYR A 129 -5.41 -15.46 12.99
C TYR A 129 -4.85 -14.04 13.20
N THR A 130 -5.36 -13.33 14.19
CA THR A 130 -4.88 -11.97 14.49
C THR A 130 -3.41 -11.98 14.92
N ARG A 131 -3.01 -12.93 15.76
CA ARG A 131 -1.63 -13.05 16.26
C ARG A 131 -0.64 -13.41 15.15
N LEU A 132 -1.00 -14.32 14.24
CA LEU A 132 -0.24 -14.62 13.03
C LEU A 132 0.06 -13.36 12.21
N VAL A 133 -0.97 -12.56 11.95
CA VAL A 133 -0.83 -11.32 11.17
C VAL A 133 -0.01 -10.28 11.93
N TYR A 134 -0.24 -10.14 13.23
CA TYR A 134 0.46 -9.22 14.10
C TYR A 134 1.96 -9.53 14.20
N ASN A 135 2.31 -10.80 14.44
CA ASN A 135 3.69 -11.26 14.51
C ASN A 135 4.42 -11.05 13.19
N ALA A 136 3.82 -11.49 12.07
CA ALA A 136 4.44 -11.33 10.77
C ALA A 136 4.65 -9.86 10.38
N TYR A 137 3.74 -8.97 10.79
CA TYR A 137 3.89 -7.54 10.56
C TYR A 137 5.09 -6.99 11.35
N HIS A 138 5.15 -7.27 12.65
CA HIS A 138 6.20 -6.74 13.50
C HIS A 138 7.56 -7.35 13.23
N ASP A 139 7.65 -8.64 12.91
CA ASP A 139 8.93 -9.26 12.55
C ASP A 139 9.53 -8.62 11.31
N VAL A 140 8.72 -8.32 10.29
CA VAL A 140 9.20 -7.61 9.10
C VAL A 140 9.62 -6.18 9.45
N LYS A 141 8.90 -5.51 10.36
CA LYS A 141 9.26 -4.15 10.78
C LYS A 141 10.55 -4.13 11.58
N ASP A 142 10.69 -5.03 12.54
CA ASP A 142 11.87 -5.16 13.38
C ASP A 142 13.12 -5.54 12.56
N CYS A 143 13.00 -6.60 11.74
CA CYS A 143 14.12 -7.12 10.94
C CYS A 143 14.77 -6.05 10.05
N PHE A 144 13.98 -5.09 9.55
CA PHE A 144 14.46 -4.00 8.69
C PHE A 144 14.52 -2.63 9.39
N ASN A 145 14.41 -2.60 10.73
CA ASN A 145 14.41 -1.39 11.57
C ASN A 145 13.45 -0.30 11.07
N LEU A 146 12.22 -0.70 10.78
CA LEU A 146 11.15 0.17 10.32
C LEU A 146 10.20 0.50 11.47
N ASP A 147 9.62 1.69 11.43
CA ASP A 147 8.54 2.03 12.35
C ASP A 147 7.25 1.29 11.94
N PRO A 148 6.64 0.47 12.81
CA PRO A 148 5.36 -0.17 12.55
C PRO A 148 4.19 0.83 12.40
N LYS A 149 4.31 2.09 12.81
CA LYS A 149 3.27 3.10 12.55
C LYS A 149 3.29 3.62 11.10
N SER A 150 4.45 3.57 10.44
CA SER A 150 4.66 4.28 9.17
C SER A 150 3.80 3.74 8.02
N SER A 151 3.63 2.42 7.93
CA SER A 151 2.81 1.75 6.90
C SER A 151 1.45 1.27 7.41
N PHE A 152 1.13 1.47 8.70
CA PHE A 152 -0.09 0.93 9.30
C PHE A 152 -1.35 1.40 8.55
N LEU A 153 -1.46 2.71 8.28
CA LEU A 153 -2.61 3.28 7.58
C LEU A 153 -2.75 2.76 6.16
N GLN A 154 -1.62 2.60 5.44
CA GLN A 154 -1.66 2.06 4.10
C GLN A 154 -2.22 0.64 4.11
N ILE A 155 -1.64 -0.24 4.92
CA ILE A 155 -2.06 -1.65 4.97
C ILE A 155 -3.52 -1.76 5.46
N MET A 156 -3.91 -0.95 6.44
CA MET A 156 -5.30 -0.87 6.90
C MET A 156 -6.27 -0.52 5.77
N ILE A 157 -5.93 0.47 4.92
CA ILE A 157 -6.79 0.88 3.80
C ILE A 157 -6.81 -0.18 2.70
N GLU A 158 -5.65 -0.75 2.37
CA GLU A 158 -5.52 -1.68 1.25
C GLU A 158 -6.19 -3.03 1.57
N SER A 159 -5.89 -3.63 2.72
CA SER A 159 -6.33 -4.99 3.05
C SER A 159 -7.00 -5.13 4.41
N GLY A 160 -6.94 -4.10 5.26
CA GLY A 160 -7.35 -4.24 6.65
C GLY A 160 -6.53 -5.27 7.40
N PHE A 161 -5.29 -5.54 6.98
CA PHE A 161 -4.48 -6.62 7.51
C PHE A 161 -5.05 -8.04 7.27
N HIS A 162 -5.94 -8.20 6.28
CA HIS A 162 -6.43 -9.53 5.90
C HIS A 162 -5.52 -10.22 4.88
N VAL A 163 -5.01 -11.40 5.23
CA VAL A 163 -4.17 -12.22 4.34
C VAL A 163 -4.86 -12.60 3.03
N ASN A 164 -6.19 -12.67 3.03
CA ASN A 164 -6.98 -13.06 1.87
C ASN A 164 -7.88 -11.92 1.33
N ALA A 165 -7.50 -10.67 1.60
CA ALA A 165 -8.12 -9.52 0.95
C ALA A 165 -7.88 -9.58 -0.57
N ILE A 166 -8.89 -9.21 -1.34
CA ILE A 166 -8.80 -9.08 -2.80
C ILE A 166 -9.56 -7.85 -3.27
N ASN A 167 -9.04 -7.16 -4.27
CA ASN A 167 -9.77 -6.06 -4.88
C ASN A 167 -10.92 -6.58 -5.77
N ARG A 168 -11.83 -5.68 -6.15
CA ARG A 168 -13.00 -6.00 -6.99
C ARG A 168 -12.63 -6.59 -8.35
N THR A 169 -11.45 -6.26 -8.87
CA THR A 169 -10.99 -6.73 -10.18
C THR A 169 -10.31 -8.10 -10.12
N GLY A 170 -10.05 -8.63 -8.92
CA GLY A 170 -9.31 -9.88 -8.71
C GLY A 170 -7.80 -9.78 -8.96
N PHE A 171 -7.27 -8.60 -9.28
CA PHE A 171 -5.87 -8.40 -9.63
C PHE A 171 -4.99 -7.99 -8.47
N ASP A 172 -5.52 -7.35 -7.43
CA ASP A 172 -4.74 -6.94 -6.27
C ASP A 172 -5.15 -7.86 -5.12
N ALA A 173 -4.18 -8.54 -4.51
CA ALA A 173 -4.43 -9.64 -3.60
C ALA A 173 -3.46 -9.66 -2.42
N GLY A 174 -3.92 -10.23 -1.32
CA GLY A 174 -3.13 -10.42 -0.11
C GLY A 174 -3.11 -9.21 0.82
N VAL A 175 -2.36 -9.33 1.91
CA VAL A 175 -2.26 -8.29 2.94
C VAL A 175 -1.69 -6.96 2.43
N ALA A 176 -0.95 -6.98 1.32
CA ALA A 176 -0.36 -5.79 0.73
C ALA A 176 -1.06 -5.33 -0.57
N GLN A 177 -2.11 -6.03 -1.02
CA GLN A 177 -2.86 -5.74 -2.26
C GLN A 177 -1.97 -5.50 -3.49
N PHE A 178 -1.05 -6.41 -3.78
CA PHE A 178 -0.05 -6.18 -4.82
C PHE A 178 -0.62 -6.12 -6.25
N THR A 179 -0.38 -5.00 -6.92
CA THR A 179 -0.63 -4.87 -8.36
C THR A 179 0.36 -5.70 -9.17
N LYS A 180 -0.02 -6.07 -10.40
CA LYS A 180 0.89 -6.73 -11.38
C LYS A 180 2.24 -6.00 -11.50
N ASN A 181 2.16 -4.68 -11.70
CA ASN A 181 3.33 -3.86 -11.97
C ASN A 181 4.20 -3.72 -10.73
N GLY A 182 3.59 -3.67 -9.54
CA GLY A 182 4.31 -3.69 -8.28
C GLY A 182 5.10 -4.98 -8.09
N MET A 183 4.48 -6.13 -8.38
CA MET A 183 5.17 -7.43 -8.33
C MET A 183 6.35 -7.48 -9.29
N LEU A 184 6.15 -7.17 -10.57
CA LEU A 184 7.22 -7.21 -11.58
C LEU A 184 8.43 -6.35 -11.21
N ARG A 185 8.20 -5.22 -10.53
CA ARG A 185 9.24 -4.33 -10.04
C ARG A 185 10.02 -4.93 -8.87
N VAL A 186 9.37 -5.60 -7.93
CA VAL A 186 10.08 -6.16 -6.76
C VAL A 186 10.73 -7.51 -7.04
N THR A 187 10.32 -8.19 -8.11
CA THR A 187 10.87 -9.49 -8.53
C THR A 187 12.11 -9.40 -9.39
N GLU A 188 12.70 -8.22 -9.57
CA GLU A 188 14.04 -8.12 -10.17
C GLU A 188 15.04 -8.85 -9.28
N ARG A 189 15.78 -9.80 -9.88
CA ARG A 189 16.60 -10.80 -9.16
C ARG A 189 17.53 -10.17 -8.12
N ASP A 190 18.14 -9.04 -8.43
CA ASP A 190 19.12 -8.39 -7.53
C ASP A 190 18.52 -7.93 -6.20
N LEU A 191 17.27 -7.42 -6.21
CA LEU A 191 16.61 -6.93 -5.00
C LEU A 191 16.16 -8.08 -4.10
N VAL A 192 15.64 -9.16 -4.71
CA VAL A 192 15.22 -10.38 -4.01
C VAL A 192 16.43 -11.05 -3.36
N GLU A 193 17.53 -11.24 -4.10
CA GLU A 193 18.74 -11.87 -3.58
C GLU A 193 19.44 -11.04 -2.51
N LYS A 194 19.50 -9.71 -2.67
CA LYS A 194 20.01 -8.82 -1.61
C LYS A 194 19.23 -8.96 -0.32
N THR A 195 17.90 -9.03 -0.43
CA THR A 195 17.02 -9.14 0.75
C THR A 195 17.12 -10.51 1.39
N ARG A 196 17.19 -11.57 0.58
CA ARG A 196 17.47 -12.92 1.04
C ARG A 196 18.77 -12.97 1.83
N ARG A 197 19.82 -12.31 1.36
CA ARG A 197 21.10 -12.22 2.07
C ARG A 197 20.94 -11.55 3.44
N VAL A 198 20.26 -10.40 3.50
CA VAL A 198 19.97 -9.72 4.77
C VAL A 198 19.24 -10.63 5.74
N LEU A 199 18.24 -11.40 5.27
CA LEU A 199 17.50 -12.33 6.11
C LEU A 199 18.38 -13.48 6.65
N LEU A 200 19.25 -14.05 5.80
CA LEU A 200 20.07 -15.21 6.15
C LEU A 200 21.31 -14.87 6.98
N GLU A 201 21.86 -13.66 6.82
CA GLU A 201 23.06 -13.20 7.54
C GLU A 201 22.73 -12.47 8.86
N SER A 202 21.46 -12.13 9.09
CA SER A 202 21.02 -11.42 10.29
C SER A 202 20.93 -12.34 11.51
N ASN A 203 21.40 -11.84 12.65
CA ASN A 203 21.23 -12.47 13.95
C ASN A 203 19.95 -12.04 14.68
N SER A 204 19.14 -11.15 14.10
CA SER A 204 17.85 -10.75 14.70
C SER A 204 16.88 -11.94 14.71
N PRO A 205 16.23 -12.25 15.85
CA PRO A 205 15.21 -13.30 15.93
C PRO A 205 14.09 -13.11 14.90
N SER A 206 13.65 -11.87 14.68
CA SER A 206 12.64 -11.55 13.68
C SER A 206 13.09 -11.88 12.25
N CYS A 207 14.35 -11.59 11.88
CA CYS A 207 14.87 -11.97 10.57
C CYS A 207 14.95 -13.49 10.40
N GLN A 208 15.34 -14.22 11.45
CA GLN A 208 15.44 -15.69 11.42
C GLN A 208 14.07 -16.36 11.22
N ARG A 209 13.01 -15.86 11.89
CA ARG A 209 11.63 -16.33 11.69
C ARG A 209 11.11 -16.06 10.27
N ILE A 210 11.45 -14.90 9.69
CA ILE A 210 11.13 -14.62 8.29
C ILE A 210 11.90 -15.59 7.38
N ALA A 211 13.20 -15.79 7.62
CA ALA A 211 14.05 -16.66 6.81
C ALA A 211 13.58 -18.13 6.83
N SER A 212 13.13 -18.65 7.98
CA SER A 212 12.59 -20.02 8.07
C SER A 212 11.32 -20.20 7.24
N THR A 213 10.50 -19.15 7.13
CA THR A 213 9.20 -19.19 6.45
C THR A 213 9.28 -18.91 4.95
N VAL A 214 10.00 -17.85 4.57
CA VAL A 214 10.05 -17.33 3.20
C VAL A 214 11.47 -17.21 2.64
N GLY A 215 12.50 -17.74 3.31
CA GLY A 215 13.91 -17.60 2.86
C GLY A 215 14.20 -18.19 1.48
N LYS A 216 13.37 -19.14 1.02
CA LYS A 216 13.30 -19.55 -0.39
C LYS A 216 12.24 -18.70 -1.10
N LEU A 217 12.57 -17.45 -1.41
CA LEU A 217 11.71 -16.57 -2.20
C LEU A 217 11.61 -17.11 -3.63
N ASP A 218 10.58 -17.91 -3.89
CA ASP A 218 10.25 -18.38 -5.23
C ASP A 218 9.69 -17.22 -6.06
N VAL A 219 10.49 -16.73 -7.00
CA VAL A 219 10.08 -15.63 -7.88
C VAL A 219 8.90 -16.03 -8.78
N ASP A 220 8.78 -17.31 -9.12
CA ASP A 220 7.68 -17.81 -9.95
C ASP A 220 6.35 -17.82 -9.20
N ALA A 221 6.37 -17.83 -7.86
CA ALA A 221 5.17 -17.66 -7.06
C ALA A 221 4.50 -16.30 -7.33
N PHE A 222 5.23 -15.28 -7.78
CA PHE A 222 4.69 -13.92 -7.98
C PHE A 222 4.07 -13.69 -9.37
N GLN A 223 3.92 -14.75 -10.16
CA GLN A 223 3.28 -14.64 -11.47
C GLN A 223 1.78 -14.34 -11.33
N LEU A 224 1.24 -13.60 -12.30
CA LEU A 224 -0.16 -13.16 -12.32
C LEU A 224 -1.18 -14.30 -12.19
N ASN A 225 -0.87 -15.45 -12.79
CA ASN A 225 -1.72 -16.64 -12.79
C ASN A 225 -1.71 -17.35 -11.42
N LYS A 226 -0.75 -17.04 -10.54
CA LYS A 226 -0.60 -17.62 -9.21
C LYS A 226 -1.02 -16.65 -8.10
N ARG A 227 -2.11 -15.89 -8.28
CA ARG A 227 -2.54 -14.88 -7.27
C ARG A 227 -2.77 -15.47 -5.88
N CYS A 228 -3.18 -16.73 -5.79
CA CYS A 228 -3.31 -17.39 -4.50
C CYS A 228 -2.00 -17.53 -3.74
N SER A 229 -0.83 -17.50 -4.38
CA SER A 229 0.47 -17.45 -3.70
C SER A 229 0.62 -16.23 -2.76
N MET A 230 -0.14 -15.16 -3.00
CA MET A 230 -0.15 -13.93 -2.22
C MET A 230 -1.13 -13.96 -1.04
N MET A 231 -1.89 -15.06 -0.90
CA MET A 231 -2.98 -15.19 0.08
C MET A 231 -2.89 -16.48 0.89
N SER A 232 -2.39 -17.56 0.28
CA SER A 232 -2.31 -18.88 0.89
C SER A 232 -1.28 -18.94 2.02
N LEU A 233 -1.64 -19.71 3.04
CA LEU A 233 -0.79 -20.10 4.14
C LEU A 233 0.10 -21.30 3.71
N PRO A 234 1.24 -21.55 4.39
CA PRO A 234 1.80 -20.79 5.52
C PRO A 234 2.65 -19.57 5.13
N GLN A 235 3.01 -19.38 3.87
CA GLN A 235 3.98 -18.33 3.49
C GLN A 235 3.44 -16.90 3.70
N ASN A 236 2.13 -16.70 3.65
CA ASN A 236 1.51 -15.44 4.08
C ASN A 236 1.18 -15.53 5.58
N PRO A 237 1.27 -14.42 6.34
CA PRO A 237 1.43 -13.03 5.91
C PRO A 237 2.88 -12.60 5.62
N TYR A 238 3.90 -13.36 6.05
CA TYR A 238 5.31 -12.98 5.94
C TYR A 238 5.71 -12.58 4.53
N ARG A 239 5.35 -13.39 3.51
CA ARG A 239 5.60 -13.10 2.10
C ARG A 239 5.01 -11.74 1.70
N GLY A 240 3.75 -11.50 2.03
CA GLY A 240 3.06 -10.25 1.70
C GLY A 240 3.71 -9.02 2.34
N PHE A 241 4.08 -9.08 3.62
CA PHE A 241 4.73 -7.96 4.30
C PHE A 241 6.18 -7.74 3.85
N LEU A 242 6.95 -8.81 3.62
CA LEU A 242 8.30 -8.71 3.08
C LEU A 242 8.30 -8.06 1.69
N LEU A 243 7.37 -8.46 0.83
CA LEU A 243 7.21 -7.82 -0.47
C LEU A 243 6.79 -6.36 -0.32
N HIS A 244 5.93 -6.04 0.65
CA HIS A 244 5.50 -4.66 0.92
C HIS A 244 6.71 -3.78 1.24
N TYR A 245 7.60 -4.27 2.10
CA TYR A 245 8.88 -3.64 2.37
C TYR A 245 9.72 -3.47 1.09
N LEU A 246 9.91 -4.52 0.30
CA LEU A 246 10.71 -4.46 -0.92
C LEU A 246 10.20 -3.42 -1.92
N HIS A 247 8.89 -3.36 -2.07
CA HIS A 247 8.23 -2.38 -2.94
C HIS A 247 8.47 -0.96 -2.45
N ALA A 248 8.26 -0.72 -1.15
CA ALA A 248 8.48 0.58 -0.54
C ALA A 248 9.95 1.00 -0.67
N LEU A 249 10.91 0.13 -0.36
CA LEU A 249 12.35 0.42 -0.44
C LEU A 249 12.77 0.80 -1.86
N ARG A 250 12.37 -0.01 -2.86
CA ARG A 250 12.69 0.23 -4.27
C ARG A 250 12.12 1.56 -4.73
N ASP A 251 10.85 1.80 -4.46
CA ASP A 251 10.20 3.04 -4.86
C ASP A 251 10.80 4.24 -4.12
N GLN A 252 11.20 4.13 -2.85
CA GLN A 252 11.86 5.22 -2.12
C GLN A 252 13.19 5.62 -2.77
N MET A 253 14.03 4.63 -3.10
CA MET A 253 15.32 4.88 -3.76
C MET A 253 15.12 5.55 -5.12
N PHE A 254 14.27 4.97 -5.96
CA PHE A 254 14.00 5.51 -7.29
C PHE A 254 13.36 6.89 -7.21
N PHE A 255 12.37 7.07 -6.34
CA PHE A 255 11.64 8.32 -6.18
C PHE A 255 12.55 9.44 -5.73
N LYS A 256 13.37 9.24 -4.69
CA LYS A 256 14.30 10.25 -4.20
C LYS A 256 15.25 10.71 -5.31
N GLN A 257 15.87 9.76 -6.02
CA GLN A 257 16.80 10.08 -7.11
C GLN A 257 16.13 10.90 -8.23
N GLN A 258 14.94 10.47 -8.68
CA GLN A 258 14.22 11.18 -9.73
C GLN A 258 13.71 12.54 -9.29
N LEU A 259 13.22 12.67 -8.05
CA LEU A 259 12.73 13.94 -7.52
C LEU A 259 13.86 14.95 -7.37
N VAL A 260 15.00 14.57 -6.78
CA VAL A 260 16.17 15.45 -6.64
C VAL A 260 16.70 15.86 -8.01
N LYS A 261 16.74 14.94 -8.98
CA LYS A 261 17.13 15.27 -10.36
C LYS A 261 16.18 16.27 -11.02
N LEU A 262 14.87 16.10 -10.81
CA LEU A 262 13.83 16.97 -11.40
C LEU A 262 13.75 18.34 -10.70
N ARG A 263 13.99 18.38 -9.39
CA ARG A 263 13.88 19.55 -8.51
C ARG A 263 14.97 19.50 -7.43
N PRO A 264 16.22 19.86 -7.78
CA PRO A 264 17.31 19.89 -6.80
C PRO A 264 17.02 20.84 -5.64
N GLU A 265 16.21 21.88 -5.85
CA GLU A 265 15.85 22.84 -4.81
C GLU A 265 14.95 22.25 -3.71
N ILE A 266 14.31 21.09 -3.95
CA ILE A 266 13.50 20.39 -2.95
C ILE A 266 14.39 19.53 -2.03
N GLU A 267 15.59 19.16 -2.46
CA GLU A 267 16.48 18.26 -1.70
C GLU A 267 16.73 18.73 -0.25
N PRO A 268 17.03 20.02 0.02
CA PRO A 268 17.32 20.48 1.39
C PRO A 268 16.13 20.40 2.35
N ILE A 269 14.90 20.35 1.83
CA ILE A 269 13.67 20.31 2.63
C ILE A 269 13.05 18.90 2.68
N LEU A 270 13.65 17.93 1.99
CA LEU A 270 13.13 16.57 1.86
C LEU A 270 13.56 15.72 3.06
N THR A 271 12.60 15.24 3.85
CA THR A 271 12.87 14.30 4.96
C THR A 271 12.63 12.85 4.52
N PRO A 272 13.23 11.86 5.19
CA PRO A 272 12.93 10.44 4.93
C PRO A 272 11.44 10.11 5.02
N GLN A 273 10.75 10.69 6.01
CA GLN A 273 9.31 10.53 6.19
C GLN A 273 8.50 11.10 5.02
N MET A 274 8.92 12.24 4.44
CA MET A 274 8.28 12.79 3.24
C MET A 274 8.47 11.89 2.03
N VAL A 275 9.68 11.32 1.85
CA VAL A 275 9.94 10.37 0.75
C VAL A 275 9.07 9.13 0.91
N GLU A 276 8.98 8.58 2.11
CA GLU A 276 8.12 7.44 2.40
C GLU A 276 6.65 7.77 2.07
N GLN A 277 6.16 8.92 2.51
CA GLN A 277 4.81 9.36 2.18
C GLN A 277 4.61 9.44 0.67
N PHE A 278 5.49 10.13 -0.07
CA PHE A 278 5.47 10.22 -1.54
C PHE A 278 5.43 8.87 -2.25
N VAL A 279 6.14 7.88 -1.73
CA VAL A 279 6.06 6.50 -2.23
C VAL A 279 4.67 5.91 -2.01
N TYR A 280 4.05 6.15 -0.86
CA TYR A 280 2.66 5.76 -0.62
C TYR A 280 1.68 6.47 -1.58
N PHE A 281 1.87 7.77 -1.90
CA PHE A 281 1.08 8.42 -2.96
C PHE A 281 1.31 7.75 -4.32
N ALA A 282 2.56 7.39 -4.62
CA ALA A 282 2.93 6.74 -5.86
C ALA A 282 2.39 5.31 -5.98
N TYR A 283 1.98 4.67 -4.89
CA TYR A 283 1.41 3.32 -4.92
C TYR A 283 0.21 3.21 -5.88
N ASN A 284 -0.73 4.16 -5.80
CA ASN A 284 -1.93 4.18 -6.63
C ASN A 284 -1.76 4.97 -7.94
N ARG A 285 -0.96 6.05 -7.93
CA ARG A 285 -0.77 6.96 -9.07
C ARG A 285 0.38 6.56 -9.99
N GLY A 286 1.31 5.76 -9.50
CA GLY A 286 2.63 5.54 -10.09
C GLY A 286 3.59 6.69 -9.79
N VAL A 287 4.88 6.36 -9.70
CA VAL A 287 5.96 7.32 -9.39
C VAL A 287 5.95 8.52 -10.34
N THR A 288 5.86 8.30 -11.65
CA THR A 288 5.86 9.38 -12.65
C THR A 288 4.72 10.37 -12.44
N GLY A 289 3.52 9.87 -12.11
CA GLY A 289 2.37 10.72 -11.86
C GLY A 289 2.54 11.55 -10.59
N THR A 290 3.12 10.97 -9.53
CA THR A 290 3.43 11.69 -8.28
C THR A 290 4.52 12.74 -8.50
N LEU A 291 5.59 12.43 -9.24
CA LEU A 291 6.64 13.39 -9.60
C LEU A 291 6.07 14.59 -10.37
N ARG A 292 5.22 14.36 -11.37
CA ARG A 292 4.53 15.44 -12.11
C ARG A 292 3.66 16.31 -11.20
N LEU A 293 3.05 15.73 -10.17
CA LEU A 293 2.21 16.46 -9.24
C LEU A 293 3.04 17.37 -8.32
N ILE A 294 4.16 16.87 -7.81
CA ILE A 294 5.10 17.67 -7.00
C ILE A 294 5.73 18.79 -7.86
N ASP A 295 6.14 18.45 -9.08
CA ASP A 295 6.67 19.39 -10.07
C ASP A 295 5.68 20.53 -10.34
N GLY A 296 4.41 20.18 -10.61
CA GLY A 296 3.33 21.13 -10.82
C GLY A 296 3.07 22.01 -9.60
N TYR A 297 3.06 21.42 -8.39
CA TYR A 297 2.91 22.20 -7.15
C TYR A 297 4.04 23.22 -7.00
N TYR A 298 5.28 22.77 -7.12
CA TYR A 298 6.47 23.60 -6.96
C TYR A 298 6.51 24.74 -7.99
N THR A 299 6.29 24.43 -9.27
CA THR A 299 6.29 25.41 -10.36
C THR A 299 5.25 26.51 -10.12
N ASN A 300 4.04 26.12 -9.72
CA ASN A 300 2.98 27.09 -9.47
C ASN A 300 3.23 27.95 -8.22
N ARG A 301 3.83 27.40 -7.15
CA ARG A 301 4.23 28.16 -5.96
C ARG A 301 5.27 29.22 -6.32
N LYS A 302 6.30 28.82 -7.09
CA LYS A 302 7.36 29.71 -7.57
C LYS A 302 6.81 30.82 -8.47
N ALA A 303 5.96 30.49 -9.44
CA ALA A 303 5.30 31.47 -10.32
C ALA A 303 4.45 32.48 -9.53
N ALA A 304 3.94 32.09 -8.37
CA ALA A 304 3.18 32.96 -7.49
C ALA A 304 4.03 33.75 -6.48
N GLY A 305 5.37 33.71 -6.59
CA GLY A 305 6.32 34.40 -5.72
C GLY A 305 6.41 33.80 -4.32
N GLN A 306 6.14 32.50 -4.17
CA GLN A 306 6.13 31.82 -2.87
C GLN A 306 7.29 30.82 -2.77
N THR A 307 7.93 30.77 -1.60
CA THR A 307 8.92 29.74 -1.27
C THR A 307 8.23 28.47 -0.82
N VAL A 308 8.63 27.34 -1.38
CA VAL A 308 8.18 26.01 -0.93
C VAL A 308 8.92 25.64 0.35
N LYS A 309 8.18 25.21 1.37
CA LYS A 309 8.72 24.85 2.70
C LYS A 309 8.46 23.37 3.00
N SER A 310 9.23 22.79 3.93
CA SER A 310 8.99 21.40 4.38
C SER A 310 7.56 21.18 4.88
N SER A 311 7.00 22.18 5.60
CA SER A 311 5.60 22.15 6.08
C SER A 311 4.56 21.99 4.98
N ASP A 312 4.85 22.42 3.74
CA ASP A 312 3.92 22.29 2.62
C ASP A 312 3.65 20.82 2.26
N PHE A 313 4.58 19.93 2.60
CA PHE A 313 4.55 18.50 2.28
C PHE A 313 4.24 17.59 3.47
N ILE A 314 4.08 18.13 4.67
CA ILE A 314 3.71 17.33 5.84
C ILE A 314 2.23 16.92 5.70
N THR A 315 2.02 15.76 5.07
CA THR A 315 0.71 15.18 4.74
C THR A 315 -0.26 15.30 5.91
N TYR A 316 0.20 14.96 7.10
CA TYR A 316 -0.58 14.87 8.33
C TYR A 316 -1.11 16.19 8.91
N GLN A 317 -0.41 17.31 8.70
CA GLN A 317 -0.85 18.62 9.18
C GLN A 317 -1.87 19.23 8.21
N ASN A 318 -1.66 18.96 6.92
CA ASN A 318 -2.40 19.55 5.82
C ASN A 318 -3.74 18.84 5.54
N VAL A 319 -3.99 17.72 6.22
CA VAL A 319 -5.21 16.91 6.13
C VAL A 319 -6.43 17.55 6.79
N ARG A 320 -6.25 18.38 7.82
CA ARG A 320 -7.39 18.97 8.56
C ARG A 320 -8.29 19.85 7.66
N ASP A 321 -7.70 20.52 6.68
CA ASP A 321 -8.40 21.42 5.75
C ASP A 321 -8.94 20.70 4.49
N ILE A 322 -8.58 19.42 4.32
CA ILE A 322 -9.01 18.59 3.19
C ILE A 322 -10.52 18.32 3.22
N ARG A 323 -11.09 17.98 4.39
CA ARG A 323 -12.53 17.69 4.49
C ARG A 323 -13.39 18.90 4.14
N THR A 324 -13.02 20.07 4.64
CA THR A 324 -13.67 21.34 4.30
C THR A 324 -13.50 21.71 2.83
N THR A 325 -12.43 21.25 2.18
CA THR A 325 -12.19 21.45 0.75
C THR A 325 -12.98 20.47 -0.12
N MET A 326 -13.10 19.22 0.31
CA MET A 326 -13.83 18.16 -0.38
C MET A 326 -15.35 18.26 -0.24
N SER A 327 -15.85 18.80 0.87
CA SER A 327 -17.28 19.06 1.09
C SER A 327 -17.81 20.21 0.23
N ARG A 328 -16.96 20.90 -0.53
CA ARG A 328 -17.36 21.99 -1.43
C ARG A 328 -17.82 21.45 -2.77
N GLU A 329 -18.81 22.14 -3.35
CA GLU A 329 -19.34 21.82 -4.67
C GLU A 329 -18.22 21.79 -5.74
N PRO A 330 -18.34 20.95 -6.78
CA PRO A 330 -17.35 20.85 -7.86
C PRO A 330 -16.95 22.20 -8.46
N ALA A 331 -17.91 23.12 -8.65
CA ALA A 331 -17.66 24.46 -9.18
C ALA A 331 -16.77 25.31 -8.26
N MET A 332 -16.91 25.20 -6.93
CA MET A 332 -16.01 25.84 -5.97
C MET A 332 -14.61 25.21 -5.97
N ARG A 333 -14.51 23.89 -6.19
CA ARG A 333 -13.21 23.21 -6.37
C ARG A 333 -12.51 23.68 -7.64
N ASP A 334 -13.25 23.93 -8.72
CA ASP A 334 -12.72 24.52 -9.95
C ASP A 334 -12.34 26.00 -9.80
N GLN A 335 -13.04 26.76 -8.97
CA GLN A 335 -12.58 28.10 -8.57
C GLN A 335 -11.30 28.04 -7.73
N LEU A 336 -11.14 27.05 -6.84
CA LEU A 336 -9.90 26.85 -6.08
C LEU A 336 -8.71 26.52 -7.00
N LYS A 337 -8.91 25.76 -8.09
CA LYS A 337 -7.90 25.55 -9.15
C LYS A 337 -7.37 26.86 -9.71
N LYS A 338 -8.26 27.86 -9.88
CA LYS A 338 -7.96 29.12 -10.57
C LYS A 338 -7.45 30.23 -9.65
N SER A 339 -7.74 30.21 -8.34
CA SER A 339 -7.65 31.41 -7.50
C SER A 339 -6.72 31.36 -6.27
N LYS A 340 -6.18 30.20 -5.86
CA LYS A 340 -5.54 30.09 -4.52
C LYS A 340 -4.20 29.36 -4.40
N ILE A 341 -3.43 29.11 -5.46
CA ILE A 341 -2.16 28.37 -5.34
C ILE A 341 -1.16 28.96 -4.32
N ARG A 342 -1.24 30.26 -4.04
CA ARG A 342 -0.44 30.97 -3.01
C ARG A 342 -0.67 30.46 -1.59
N LYS A 343 -1.81 29.87 -1.29
CA LYS A 343 -2.21 29.46 0.07
C LYS A 343 -2.40 27.94 0.22
N LEU A 344 -2.24 27.17 -0.87
CA LEU A 344 -2.44 25.73 -0.83
C LEU A 344 -1.17 25.03 -0.35
N THR A 345 -1.36 24.09 0.55
CA THR A 345 -0.44 23.01 0.85
C THR A 345 -0.34 22.04 -0.34
N PHE A 346 0.67 21.17 -0.37
CA PHE A 346 0.77 20.14 -1.41
C PHE A 346 -0.45 19.21 -1.42
N MET A 347 -1.02 18.93 -0.25
CA MET A 347 -2.16 18.03 -0.08
C MET A 347 -3.44 18.57 -0.69
N GLU A 348 -3.74 19.84 -0.42
CA GLU A 348 -4.91 20.48 -1.01
C GLU A 348 -4.75 20.59 -2.53
N TYR A 349 -3.53 20.90 -3.00
CA TYR A 349 -3.22 20.87 -4.42
C TYR A 349 -3.44 19.49 -5.03
N ALA A 350 -2.97 18.42 -4.39
CA ALA A 350 -3.16 17.05 -4.86
C ALA A 350 -4.64 16.68 -5.00
N ILE A 351 -5.46 17.04 -4.02
CA ILE A 351 -6.91 16.76 -4.04
C ILE A 351 -7.62 17.55 -5.11
N ILE A 352 -7.25 18.82 -5.30
CA ILE A 352 -7.74 19.65 -6.40
C ILE A 352 -7.40 19.03 -7.77
N GLN A 353 -6.26 18.33 -7.87
CA GLN A 353 -5.86 17.52 -9.02
C GLN A 353 -6.46 16.10 -9.01
N ASN A 354 -7.60 15.92 -8.35
CA ASN A 354 -8.36 14.66 -8.27
C ASN A 354 -7.54 13.47 -7.74
N GLN A 355 -6.79 13.66 -6.65
CA GLN A 355 -6.10 12.56 -5.96
C GLN A 355 -6.84 12.13 -4.68
N PRO A 356 -7.90 11.30 -4.78
CA PRO A 356 -8.78 10.97 -3.65
C PRO A 356 -8.13 10.04 -2.61
N TYR A 357 -7.07 9.31 -2.97
CA TYR A 357 -6.39 8.40 -2.03
C TYR A 357 -5.94 9.12 -0.74
N MET A 358 -5.63 10.41 -0.84
CA MET A 358 -5.26 11.22 0.31
C MET A 358 -6.40 11.57 1.23
N ALA A 359 -7.59 11.71 0.69
CA ALA A 359 -8.80 11.80 1.47
C ALA A 359 -9.01 10.52 2.29
N ASN A 360 -8.75 9.36 1.70
CA ASN A 360 -8.90 8.09 2.40
C ASN A 360 -7.86 7.94 3.52
N MET A 361 -6.60 8.30 3.27
CA MET A 361 -5.55 8.27 4.31
C MET A 361 -5.87 9.24 5.45
N ALA A 362 -6.38 10.43 5.12
CA ALA A 362 -6.89 11.39 6.09
C ALA A 362 -8.02 10.82 6.96
N GLU A 363 -9.03 10.26 6.30
CA GLU A 363 -10.21 9.72 6.97
C GLU A 363 -9.88 8.52 7.84
N ALA A 364 -9.06 7.59 7.33
CA ALA A 364 -8.57 6.46 8.08
C ALA A 364 -7.77 6.90 9.32
N ARG A 365 -6.90 7.91 9.19
CA ARG A 365 -6.14 8.45 10.32
C ARG A 365 -7.04 9.05 11.39
N ASP A 366 -8.01 9.86 11.01
CA ASP A 366 -8.95 10.47 11.95
C ASP A 366 -9.82 9.41 12.64
N MET A 367 -10.23 8.40 11.90
CA MET A 367 -10.95 7.25 12.45
C MET A 367 -10.08 6.51 13.48
N VAL A 368 -8.83 6.20 13.14
CA VAL A 368 -7.89 5.56 14.06
C VAL A 368 -7.64 6.44 15.29
N ARG A 369 -7.38 7.74 15.14
CA ARG A 369 -7.20 8.65 16.28
C ARG A 369 -8.41 8.72 17.20
N ARG A 370 -9.61 8.71 16.64
CA ARG A 370 -10.86 8.76 17.42
C ARG A 370 -11.02 7.54 18.32
N TYR A 371 -10.67 6.35 17.83
CA TYR A 371 -10.94 5.09 18.55
C TYR A 371 -9.70 4.50 19.24
N MET A 372 -8.51 4.80 18.73
CA MET A 372 -7.24 4.22 19.15
C MET A 372 -6.21 5.28 19.61
N GLN A 373 -6.59 6.57 19.61
CA GLN A 373 -5.69 7.69 19.93
C GLN A 373 -4.42 7.64 19.04
N ASN A 374 -3.26 7.98 19.58
CA ASN A 374 -1.98 7.97 18.86
C ASN A 374 -1.24 6.61 18.99
N ARG A 375 -1.95 5.54 19.35
CA ARG A 375 -1.32 4.22 19.60
C ARG A 375 -0.92 3.50 18.31
N CYS A 376 -1.68 3.70 17.23
CA CYS A 376 -1.47 3.02 15.94
C CYS A 376 -0.88 3.93 14.85
N VAL A 377 -0.92 5.25 15.08
CA VAL A 377 -0.49 6.28 14.15
C VAL A 377 0.28 7.36 14.90
N ASP A 378 1.08 8.13 14.16
CA ASP A 378 1.94 9.24 14.61
C ASP A 378 3.31 8.86 15.14
#